data_AF-A0A508YL03-F1
#
_entry.id   AF-A0A508YL03-F1
#
_cell.length_a   1.000
_cell.length_b   1.000
_cell.length_c   1.000
_cell.angle_alpha   90.00
_cell.angle_beta   90.00
_cell.angle_gamma   90.00
#
_symmetry.space_group_name_H-M   'P 1'
#
loop_
_entity.id
_entity.type
_entity.pdbx_description
1 polymer ?
#
loop_
_entity_poly.entity_id
_entity_poly.type
_entity_poly.pdbx_seq_one_letter_code
_entity_poly.pdbx_strand_id
1 'polypeptide(L)'
;MVLISLLLDLIAFGGYFLVTANPNPPIFLLLSIVESVIVVLLIGFTFAYRGQRHSRFFDASTGTRPYTVRFTIIVVSMLVNAAALFIYVMALLGNSIF
;
A
#
# COMPACT_ATOMS: atom_id res chain seq x y z
N MET A 1 4.37 -7.83 11.21
CA MET A 1 4.50 -7.50 9.78
C MET A 1 3.15 -7.61 9.09
N VAL A 2 2.59 -8.82 8.86
CA VAL A 2 1.30 -8.97 8.13
C VAL A 2 0.11 -8.28 8.81
N LEU A 3 -0.10 -8.49 10.11
CA LEU A 3 -1.17 -7.81 10.84
C LEU A 3 -1.00 -6.28 10.83
N ILE A 4 0.24 -5.80 10.94
CA ILE A 4 0.54 -4.37 10.94
C ILE A 4 0.28 -3.79 9.54
N SER A 5 0.64 -4.48 8.45
CA SER A 5 0.34 -3.99 7.10
C SER A 5 -1.17 -3.84 6.87
N LEU A 6 -1.97 -4.80 7.34
CA LEU A 6 -3.44 -4.69 7.27
C LEU A 6 -4.00 -3.55 8.11
N LEU A 7 -3.42 -3.27 9.28
CA LEU A 7 -3.83 -2.11 10.09
C LEU A 7 -3.50 -0.79 9.39
N LEU A 8 -2.34 -0.72 8.71
CA LEU A 8 -1.97 0.45 7.91
C LEU A 8 -2.94 0.65 6.73
N ASP A 9 -3.34 -0.44 6.05
CA ASP A 9 -4.35 -0.38 4.99
C ASP A 9 -5.69 0.17 5.50
N LEU A 10 -6.09 -0.21 6.73
CA LEU A 10 -7.32 0.29 7.34
C LEU A 10 -7.24 1.79 7.68
N ILE A 11 -6.06 2.27 8.08
CA ILE A 11 -5.81 3.71 8.30
C ILE A 11 -5.90 4.47 6.97
N ALA A 12 -5.24 3.97 5.92
CA ALA A 12 -5.30 4.53 4.57
C ALA A 12 -6.73 4.58 4.02
N PHE A 13 -7.50 3.51 4.24
CA PHE A 13 -8.92 3.46 3.89
C PHE A 13 -9.76 4.50 4.65
N GLY A 14 -9.46 4.74 5.92
CA GLY A 14 -10.05 5.85 6.68
C GLY A 14 -9.72 7.22 6.06
N GLY A 15 -8.48 7.41 5.60
CA GLY A 15 -8.05 8.62 4.90
C GLY A 15 -8.81 8.88 3.60
N TYR A 16 -9.12 7.83 2.84
CA TYR A 16 -9.93 7.93 1.62
C TYR A 16 -11.32 8.55 1.87
N PHE A 17 -11.98 8.18 2.97
CA PHE A 17 -13.28 8.77 3.32
C PHE A 17 -13.19 10.26 3.65
N LEU A 18 -12.07 10.71 4.24
CA LEU A 18 -11.86 12.13 4.54
C LEU A 18 -11.77 12.98 3.26
N VAL A 19 -11.06 12.48 2.24
CA VAL A 19 -11.00 13.13 0.90
C VAL A 19 -12.37 13.13 0.24
N THR A 20 -13.06 12.00 0.28
CA THR A 20 -14.38 11.87 -0.35
C THR A 20 -15.40 12.81 0.28
N ALA A 21 -15.35 13.01 1.61
CA ALA A 21 -16.24 13.93 2.30
C ALA A 21 -15.88 15.40 2.11
N ASN A 22 -14.58 15.72 1.99
CA ASN A 22 -14.07 17.09 1.89
C ASN A 22 -12.86 17.16 0.93
N PRO A 23 -13.08 17.32 -0.38
CA PRO A 23 -12.02 17.33 -1.39
C PRO A 23 -11.31 18.69 -1.45
N ASN A 24 -10.65 19.07 -0.36
CA ASN A 24 -9.92 20.34 -0.26
C ASN A 24 -8.40 20.12 -0.39
N PRO A 25 -7.66 21.03 -1.04
CA PRO A 25 -6.20 20.89 -1.21
C PRO A 25 -5.41 20.62 0.08
N PRO A 26 -5.73 21.24 1.23
CA PRO A 26 -5.04 20.95 2.50
C PRO A 26 -5.22 19.49 2.98
N ILE A 27 -6.37 18.87 2.69
CA ILE A 27 -6.65 17.48 3.08
C ILE A 27 -5.85 16.52 2.21
N PHE A 28 -5.76 16.78 0.90
CA PHE A 28 -4.88 16.00 0.02
C PHE A 28 -3.41 16.10 0.44
N LEU A 29 -2.95 17.27 0.88
CA LEU A 29 -1.58 17.46 1.37
C LEU A 29 -1.33 16.64 2.64
N LEU A 30 -2.22 16.74 3.61
CA LEU A 30 -2.14 15.96 4.85
C LEU A 30 -2.08 14.46 4.57
N LEU A 31 -2.97 13.95 3.72
CA LEU A 31 -3.03 12.52 3.42
C LEU A 31 -1.87 12.04 2.57
N SER A 32 -1.33 12.88 1.68
CA SER A 32 -0.09 12.56 0.96
C SER A 32 1.07 12.36 1.92
N ILE A 33 1.18 13.19 2.97
CA ILE A 33 2.21 13.00 4.01
C ILE A 33 1.96 11.68 4.76
N VAL A 34 0.74 11.42 5.21
CA VAL A 34 0.40 10.18 5.94
C VAL A 34 0.68 8.93 5.10
N GLU A 35 0.22 8.91 3.84
CA GLU A 35 0.46 7.80 2.92
C GLU A 35 1.96 7.61 2.63
N SER A 36 2.73 8.70 2.49
CA SER A 36 4.18 8.58 2.28
C SER A 36 4.86 7.83 3.43
N VAL A 37 4.44 8.09 4.68
CA VAL A 37 4.95 7.40 5.87
C VAL A 37 4.53 5.92 5.84
N ILE A 38 3.26 5.65 5.52
CA ILE A 38 2.74 4.28 5.42
C ILE A 38 3.51 3.48 4.36
N VAL A 39 3.69 4.03 3.16
CA VAL A 39 4.40 3.40 2.06
C VAL A 39 5.85 3.11 2.43
N VAL A 40 6.56 4.06 3.07
CA VAL A 40 7.94 3.85 3.53
C VAL A 40 8.02 2.72 4.56
N LEU A 41 7.07 2.65 5.51
CA LEU A 41 7.00 1.55 6.48
C LEU A 41 6.74 0.20 5.80
N LEU A 42 5.82 0.16 4.82
CA LEU A 42 5.50 -1.06 4.06
C LEU A 42 6.69 -1.53 3.21
N ILE A 43 7.43 -0.60 2.58
CA ILE A 43 8.70 -0.90 1.90
C ILE A 43 9.71 -1.48 2.90
N GLY A 44 9.81 -0.88 4.10
CA GLY A 44 10.63 -1.44 5.18
C GLY A 44 10.23 -2.89 5.50
N PHE A 45 8.93 -3.18 5.57
CA PHE A 45 8.43 -4.52 5.85
C PHE A 45 8.69 -5.52 4.73
N THR A 46 8.65 -5.12 3.45
CA THR A 46 8.97 -6.04 2.34
C THR A 46 10.42 -6.50 2.40
N PHE A 47 11.36 -5.59 2.69
CA PHE A 47 12.78 -5.93 2.84
C PHE A 47 13.09 -6.67 4.15
N ALA A 48 12.52 -6.21 5.26
CA ALA A 48 12.73 -6.79 6.59
C ALA A 48 11.99 -8.12 6.82
N TYR A 49 11.13 -8.55 5.89
CA TYR A 49 10.41 -9.81 6.01
C TYR A 49 11.39 -11.00 6.03
N ARG A 50 11.52 -11.62 7.21
CA ARG A 50 12.37 -12.80 7.47
C ARG A 50 11.65 -14.14 7.28
N GLY A 51 10.36 -14.12 6.92
CA GLY A 51 9.59 -15.35 6.67
C GLY A 51 9.86 -15.96 5.29
N GLN A 52 9.28 -17.13 5.03
CA GLN A 52 9.33 -17.75 3.71
C GLN A 52 8.62 -16.87 2.67
N ARG A 53 9.38 -16.36 1.70
CA ARG A 53 8.84 -15.48 0.64
C ARG A 53 8.13 -16.27 -0.46
N HIS A 54 8.63 -17.45 -0.80
CA HIS A 54 8.06 -18.32 -1.82
C HIS A 54 7.49 -19.60 -1.20
N SER A 55 6.41 -20.10 -1.79
CA SER A 55 5.81 -21.38 -1.46
C SER A 55 6.81 -22.52 -1.71
N ARG A 56 6.68 -23.59 -0.91
CA ARG A 56 7.44 -24.83 -1.11
C ARG A 56 6.97 -25.61 -2.33
N PHE A 57 5.71 -25.41 -2.74
CA PHE A 57 5.13 -26.07 -3.91
C PHE A 57 5.56 -25.33 -5.17
N PHE A 58 6.17 -26.09 -6.08
CA PHE A 58 6.51 -25.63 -7.41
C PHE A 58 5.29 -25.83 -8.31
N ASP A 59 4.84 -24.76 -8.96
CA ASP A 59 3.78 -24.85 -9.94
C ASP A 59 4.40 -25.13 -11.31
N ALA A 60 4.21 -26.36 -11.80
CA ALA A 60 4.74 -26.82 -13.08
C ALA A 60 4.09 -26.15 -14.28
N SER A 61 2.88 -25.59 -14.13
CA SER A 61 2.17 -24.90 -15.22
C SER A 61 2.70 -23.49 -15.47
N THR A 62 3.11 -22.80 -14.40
CA THR A 62 3.62 -21.42 -14.44
C THR A 62 5.15 -21.37 -14.37
N GLY A 63 5.82 -22.52 -14.17
CA GLY A 63 7.28 -22.63 -14.05
C GLY A 63 7.89 -21.86 -12.87
N THR A 64 7.06 -21.44 -11.91
CA THR A 64 7.44 -20.54 -10.82
C THR A 64 7.02 -21.08 -9.46
N ARG A 65 7.67 -20.59 -8.40
CA ARG A 65 7.21 -20.81 -7.03
C ARG A 65 6.41 -19.58 -6.61
N PRO A 66 5.09 -19.68 -6.40
CA PRO A 66 4.29 -18.52 -6.04
C PRO A 66 4.73 -17.94 -4.70
N TYR A 67 4.53 -16.64 -4.49
CA TYR A 67 4.78 -16.01 -3.19
C TYR A 67 3.87 -16.61 -2.10
N THR A 68 4.35 -16.65 -0.86
CA THR A 68 3.49 -17.09 0.26
C THR A 68 2.40 -16.05 0.51
N VAL A 69 1.21 -16.50 0.92
CA VAL A 69 0.06 -15.62 1.22
C VAL A 69 0.46 -14.45 2.11
N ARG A 70 1.26 -14.71 3.15
CA ARG A 70 1.74 -13.71 4.10
C ARG A 70 2.62 -12.63 3.46
N PHE A 71 3.51 -13.02 2.55
CA PHE A 71 4.36 -12.07 1.85
C PHE A 71 3.57 -11.32 0.78
N THR A 72 2.67 -12.01 0.06
CA THR A 72 1.77 -11.40 -0.92
C THR A 72 0.92 -10.31 -0.29
N ILE A 73 0.35 -10.52 0.90
CA ILE A 73 -0.42 -9.49 1.61
C ILE A 73 0.42 -8.22 1.79
N ILE A 74 1.65 -8.34 2.30
CA ILE A 74 2.52 -7.17 2.54
C ILE A 74 2.84 -6.43 1.23
N VAL A 75 3.11 -7.17 0.16
CA VAL A 75 3.42 -6.58 -1.15
C VAL A 75 2.20 -5.89 -1.76
N VAL A 76 1.02 -6.52 -1.68
CA VAL A 76 -0.22 -5.93 -2.18
C VAL A 76 -0.59 -4.68 -1.38
N SER A 77 -0.49 -4.72 -0.04
CA SER A 77 -0.64 -3.53 0.80
C SER A 77 0.30 -2.42 0.32
N MET A 78 1.58 -2.71 0.12
CA MET A 78 2.55 -1.71 -0.36
C MET A 78 2.14 -1.09 -1.70
N LEU A 79 1.72 -1.91 -2.66
CA LEU A 79 1.33 -1.44 -3.99
C LEU A 79 0.05 -0.59 -3.96
N VAL A 80 -0.96 -0.99 -3.18
CA VAL A 80 -2.22 -0.26 -3.07
C VAL A 80 -2.01 1.10 -2.42
N ASN A 81 -1.29 1.17 -1.30
CA ASN A 81 -0.98 2.44 -0.64
C ASN A 81 -0.09 3.34 -1.52
N ALA A 82 0.88 2.76 -2.25
CA ALA A 82 1.70 3.52 -3.19
C ALA A 82 0.87 4.12 -4.35
N ALA A 83 -0.12 3.38 -4.85
CA ALA A 83 -1.06 3.88 -5.86
C ALA A 83 -1.93 5.01 -5.28
N ALA A 84 -2.43 4.87 -4.05
CA ALA A 84 -3.18 5.92 -3.37
C ALA A 84 -2.36 7.20 -3.18
N LEU A 85 -1.11 7.07 -2.71
CA LEU A 85 -0.17 8.18 -2.61
C LEU A 85 0.03 8.89 -3.95
N PHE A 86 0.27 8.13 -5.02
CA PHE A 86 0.45 8.68 -6.36
C PHE A 86 -0.77 9.50 -6.80
N ILE A 87 -1.97 8.99 -6.54
CA ILE A 87 -3.22 9.67 -6.83
C ILE A 87 -3.35 10.98 -6.03
N TYR A 88 -3.03 10.98 -4.74
CA TYR A 88 -3.08 12.22 -3.93
C TYR A 88 -2.08 13.27 -4.39
N VAL A 89 -0.87 12.85 -4.78
CA VAL A 89 0.14 13.75 -5.37
C VAL A 89 -0.35 14.34 -6.69
N MET A 90 -0.94 13.51 -7.57
CA MET A 90 -1.52 14.00 -8.83
C MET A 90 -2.65 15.01 -8.61
N ALA A 91 -3.50 14.77 -7.61
CA ALA A 91 -4.55 15.71 -7.23
C ALA A 91 -3.98 17.06 -6.76
N LEU A 92 -2.89 17.05 -5.99
CA LEU A 92 -2.21 18.28 -5.55
C LEU A 92 -1.55 19.06 -6.68
N LEU A 93 -1.05 18.37 -7.70
CA LEU A 93 -0.43 18.98 -8.89
C LEU A 93 -1.45 19.57 -9.87
N GLY A 94 -2.75 19.51 -9.55
CA GLY A 94 -3.82 20.02 -10.40
C GLY A 94 -4.16 19.09 -11.57
N ASN A 95 -3.61 17.87 -11.58
CA ASN A 95 -3.90 16.83 -12.56
C ASN A 95 -4.89 15.83 -11.96
N SER A 96 -5.98 16.35 -11.39
CA SER A 96 -6.94 15.56 -10.63
C SER A 96 -7.70 14.60 -11.55
N ILE A 97 -7.73 13.33 -11.16
CA ILE A 97 -8.58 12.29 -11.76
C ILE A 97 -9.90 12.14 -10.98
N PHE A 98 -10.15 13.07 -10.05
CA PHE A 98 -11.32 13.20 -9.20
C PHE A 98 -12.05 14.50 -9.51
#